data_AF-A0A1L8D8N3-F1
#
_entry.id   AF-A0A1L8D8N3-F1
#
_cell.length_a   1.000
_cell.length_b   1.000
_cell.length_c   1.000
_cell.angle_alpha   90.00
_cell.angle_beta   90.00
_cell.angle_gamma   90.00
#
_symmetry.space_group_name_H-M   'P 1'
#
loop_
_entity.id
_entity.type
_entity.pdbx_description
1 polymer ?
#
loop_
_entity_poly.entity_id
_entity_poly.type
_entity_poly.pdbx_seq_one_letter_code
_entity_poly.pdbx_strand_id
1 'polypeptide(L)'
;MGASNSATRSYSVEPDNPKTDASMDVVGVTEDVMKRLMGYEREIQNVPQQRMPPPAAPPIIHPVTTPPPVPHPSRDRALEEQLRKLHDTIERSEEDFLRTYKNLRHHVDSDAGAPRRNDACAHLADSVVTCYRENSDNPLQCRTYVTAFRECVLESFTKAHQPK
;
A
#
# COMPACT_ATOMS: atom_id res chain seq x y z
N MET A 1 -0.64 14.46 46.94
CA MET A 1 -1.33 15.20 45.87
C MET A 1 -0.27 15.69 44.90
N GLY A 2 -0.29 15.23 43.65
CA GLY A 2 0.70 15.62 42.63
C GLY A 2 0.04 15.64 41.26
N ALA A 3 -0.59 16.77 40.94
CA ALA A 3 -1.17 17.03 39.62
C ALA A 3 -0.04 17.38 38.65
N SER A 4 0.26 16.48 37.71
CA SER A 4 1.10 16.79 36.56
C SER A 4 0.22 17.46 35.50
N ASN A 5 0.36 18.77 35.35
CA ASN A 5 -0.34 19.55 34.34
C ASN A 5 0.41 19.38 33.01
N SER A 6 0.01 18.40 32.19
CA SER A 6 0.50 18.28 30.82
C SER A 6 -0.12 19.39 29.96
N ALA A 7 0.61 20.48 29.77
CA ALA A 7 0.24 21.52 28.80
C ALA A 7 0.57 21.03 27.39
N THR A 8 -0.46 20.77 26.58
CA THR A 8 -0.33 20.47 25.16
C THR A 8 0.12 21.74 24.42
N ARG A 9 1.31 21.72 23.83
CA ARG A 9 1.88 22.85 23.09
C ARG A 9 1.33 22.83 21.66
N SER A 10 0.36 23.68 21.35
CA SER A 10 -0.18 23.83 20.00
C SER A 10 0.75 24.71 19.16
N TYR A 11 1.23 24.18 18.02
CA TYR A 11 1.89 24.97 16.98
C TYR A 11 0.94 25.12 15.80
N SER A 12 0.73 26.36 15.35
CA SER A 12 0.09 26.66 14.08
C SER A 12 1.17 27.03 13.08
N VAL A 13 1.27 26.27 11.99
CA VAL A 13 2.21 26.55 10.90
C VAL A 13 1.43 27.29 9.82
N GLU A 14 1.72 28.56 9.61
CA GLU A 14 1.26 29.27 8.42
C GLU A 14 2.13 28.88 7.21
N PRO A 15 1.52 28.48 6.08
CA PRO A 15 2.27 28.12 4.88
C PRO A 15 2.77 29.37 4.14
N ASP A 16 4.10 29.50 4.01
CA ASP A 16 4.79 30.66 3.43
C ASP A 16 4.73 30.76 1.88
N ASN A 17 4.07 29.86 1.15
CA ASN A 17 3.87 30.03 -0.30
C ASN A 17 2.81 29.08 -0.93
N PRO A 18 1.84 29.59 -1.72
CA PRO A 18 0.77 28.79 -2.33
C PRO A 18 1.16 28.06 -3.64
N LYS A 19 2.46 27.87 -3.93
CA LYS A 19 2.94 27.32 -5.22
C LYS A 19 3.68 25.98 -5.14
N THR A 20 3.67 25.34 -3.98
CA THR A 20 4.37 24.06 -3.74
C THR A 20 3.41 22.93 -3.30
N ASP A 21 2.13 23.04 -3.64
CA ASP A 21 1.05 22.14 -3.23
C ASP A 21 1.04 20.78 -3.98
N ALA A 22 2.23 20.29 -4.35
CA ALA A 22 2.41 19.00 -5.01
C ALA A 22 3.59 18.18 -4.45
N SER A 23 4.25 18.64 -3.37
CA SER A 23 5.09 17.72 -2.58
C SER A 23 4.17 17.06 -1.55
N MET A 24 3.61 15.91 -1.92
CA MET A 24 3.04 14.98 -0.95
C MET A 24 4.00 14.87 0.24
N ASP A 25 3.51 15.18 1.43
CA ASP A 25 4.19 14.87 2.69
C ASP A 25 4.42 13.36 2.72
N VAL A 26 5.64 12.93 2.41
CA VAL A 26 6.06 11.54 2.57
C VAL A 26 6.25 11.32 4.06
N VAL A 27 5.16 10.96 4.74
CA VAL A 27 5.21 10.48 6.12
C VAL A 27 5.88 9.11 6.10
N GLY A 28 7.18 9.07 6.39
CA GLY A 28 7.94 7.84 6.53
C GLY A 28 7.43 7.03 7.72
N VAL A 29 6.75 5.92 7.45
CA VAL A 29 6.32 4.97 8.48
C VAL A 29 7.48 4.00 8.75
N THR A 30 7.88 3.84 10.01
CA THR A 30 8.93 2.89 10.39
C THR A 30 8.50 1.45 10.16
N GLU A 31 9.44 0.56 9.85
CA GLU A 31 9.16 -0.86 9.58
C GLU A 31 8.43 -1.56 10.73
N ASP A 32 8.67 -1.16 11.98
CA ASP A 32 7.98 -1.72 13.15
C ASP A 32 6.49 -1.38 13.17
N VAL A 33 6.12 -0.17 12.73
CA VAL A 33 4.71 0.21 12.60
C VAL A 33 4.07 -0.55 11.44
N MET A 34 4.77 -0.73 10.31
CA MET A 34 4.28 -1.57 9.23
C MET A 34 4.09 -3.03 9.67
N LYS A 35 5.02 -3.60 10.45
CA LYS A 35 4.91 -4.96 10.99
C LYS A 35 3.71 -5.13 11.92
N ARG A 36 3.43 -4.14 12.76
CA ARG A 36 2.27 -4.14 13.67
C ARG A 36 0.96 -4.00 12.90
N LEU A 37 0.93 -3.16 11.87
CA LEU A 37 -0.24 -2.97 11.00
C LEU A 37 -0.56 -4.23 10.19
N MET A 38 0.48 -4.94 9.74
CA MET A 38 0.38 -6.19 8.98
C MET A 38 0.17 -7.44 9.86
N GLY A 39 0.13 -7.28 11.20
CA GLY A 39 -0.18 -8.38 12.12
C GLY A 39 0.97 -9.37 12.38
N TYR A 40 2.21 -9.06 12.00
CA TYR A 40 3.36 -9.96 12.15
C TYR A 40 3.89 -10.09 13.59
N GLU A 41 3.34 -9.34 14.56
CA GLU A 41 3.79 -9.38 15.96
C GLU A 41 3.33 -10.64 16.73
N ARG A 42 2.46 -11.48 16.16
CA ARG A 42 1.95 -12.69 16.85
C ARG A 42 2.89 -13.89 16.87
N GLU A 43 4.02 -13.87 16.16
CA GLU A 43 4.78 -15.11 15.90
C GLU A 43 6.16 -15.20 16.57
N ILE A 44 6.65 -14.16 17.27
CA ILE A 44 8.01 -14.14 17.85
C ILE A 44 8.05 -14.47 19.37
N GLN A 45 6.91 -14.79 20.00
CA GLN A 45 6.90 -15.24 21.40
C GLN A 45 6.96 -16.77 21.54
N ASN A 46 7.93 -17.40 20.87
CA ASN A 46 8.34 -18.79 21.11
C ASN A 46 9.87 -18.86 21.18
N VAL A 47 10.43 -18.30 22.25
CA VAL A 47 11.81 -18.59 22.66
C VAL A 47 11.74 -19.56 23.84
N PRO A 48 12.52 -20.66 23.88
CA PRO A 48 12.46 -21.63 24.96
C PRO A 48 12.86 -20.97 26.29
N GLN A 49 11.97 -20.97 27.27
CA GLN A 49 12.27 -20.51 28.62
C GLN A 49 13.42 -21.36 29.20
N GLN A 50 14.55 -20.72 29.48
CA GLN A 50 15.59 -21.25 30.35
C GLN A 50 15.00 -21.52 31.74
N ARG A 51 15.16 -22.76 32.22
CA ARG A 51 14.79 -23.20 33.57
C ARG A 51 15.60 -22.43 34.62
N MET A 52 14.92 -21.71 35.51
CA MET A 52 15.43 -21.29 36.81
C MET A 52 14.51 -21.81 37.93
N PRO A 53 15.05 -22.05 39.15
CA PRO A 53 14.38 -22.79 40.23
C PRO A 53 13.20 -22.02 40.85
N PRO A 54 12.24 -22.72 41.51
CA PRO A 54 10.96 -22.15 41.89
C PRO A 54 11.10 -21.17 43.08
N PRO A 55 10.59 -19.93 42.99
CA PRO A 55 10.25 -19.15 44.16
C PRO A 55 8.87 -19.53 44.68
N ALA A 56 8.71 -19.44 46.00
CA ALA A 56 7.58 -19.89 46.80
C ALA A 56 6.19 -19.57 46.23
N ALA A 57 5.27 -20.52 46.46
CA ALA A 57 3.87 -20.43 46.05
C ALA A 57 3.21 -19.11 46.53
N PRO A 58 2.51 -18.38 45.64
CA PRO A 58 1.65 -17.28 46.07
C PRO A 58 0.45 -17.82 46.87
N PRO A 59 -0.12 -17.02 47.79
CA PRO A 59 -1.32 -17.42 48.52
C PRO A 59 -2.46 -17.72 47.55
N ILE A 60 -3.20 -18.78 47.84
CA ILE A 60 -4.39 -19.20 47.08
C ILE A 60 -5.39 -18.05 47.10
N ILE A 61 -5.53 -17.36 45.98
CA ILE A 61 -6.62 -16.41 45.75
C ILE A 61 -7.84 -17.25 45.39
N HIS A 62 -8.86 -17.20 46.24
CA HIS A 62 -10.16 -17.79 45.96
C HIS A 62 -10.70 -17.26 44.62
N PRO A 63 -11.34 -18.10 43.79
CA PRO A 63 -11.95 -17.61 42.56
C PRO A 63 -13.03 -16.59 42.92
N VAL A 64 -12.76 -15.32 42.63
CA VAL A 64 -13.80 -14.31 42.56
C VAL A 64 -14.70 -14.75 41.41
N THR A 65 -15.89 -15.23 41.76
CA THR A 65 -16.99 -15.41 40.82
C THR A 65 -17.22 -14.08 40.10
N THR A 66 -16.69 -13.97 38.88
CA THR A 66 -17.02 -12.90 37.96
C THR A 66 -18.53 -12.95 37.71
N PRO A 67 -19.29 -11.86 37.93
CA PRO A 67 -20.69 -11.84 37.59
C PRO A 67 -20.87 -12.09 36.09
N PRO A 68 -21.96 -12.76 35.67
CA PRO A 68 -22.22 -13.01 34.26
C PRO A 68 -22.24 -11.69 33.47
N PRO A 69 -21.72 -11.67 32.23
CA PRO A 69 -21.69 -10.47 31.41
C PRO A 69 -23.13 -10.03 31.15
N VAL A 70 -23.54 -8.94 31.78
CA VAL A 70 -24.85 -8.35 31.54
C VAL A 70 -24.84 -7.78 30.13
N PRO A 71 -25.76 -8.17 29.23
CA PRO A 71 -25.88 -7.56 27.91
C PRO A 71 -26.11 -6.07 28.10
N HIS A 72 -25.18 -5.24 27.63
CA HIS A 72 -25.30 -3.79 27.72
C HIS A 72 -25.95 -3.30 26.43
N PRO A 73 -27.25 -2.96 26.41
CA PRO A 73 -27.97 -2.57 25.18
C PRO A 73 -27.38 -1.31 24.53
N SER A 74 -26.60 -0.52 25.28
CA SER A 74 -25.83 0.62 24.77
C SER A 74 -24.67 0.19 23.87
N ARG A 75 -24.03 -0.96 24.16
CA ARG A 75 -22.95 -1.52 23.33
C ARG A 75 -23.50 -2.08 22.03
N ASP A 76 -24.63 -2.78 22.10
CA ASP A 76 -25.26 -3.37 20.91
C ASP A 76 -25.76 -2.28 19.95
N ARG A 77 -26.40 -1.21 20.47
CA ARG A 77 -26.77 -0.05 19.64
C ARG A 77 -25.56 0.67 19.04
N ALA A 78 -24.47 0.84 19.79
CA ALA A 78 -23.25 1.45 19.26
C ALA A 78 -22.63 0.58 18.16
N LEU A 79 -22.70 -0.74 18.28
CA LEU A 79 -22.23 -1.68 17.26
C LEU A 79 -23.09 -1.61 15.99
N GLU A 80 -24.41 -1.54 16.13
CA GLU A 80 -25.34 -1.36 14.99
C GLU A 80 -25.07 -0.06 14.24
N GLU A 81 -24.83 1.03 14.96
CA GLU A 81 -24.49 2.33 14.37
C GLU A 81 -23.14 2.30 13.64
N GLN A 82 -22.13 1.62 14.22
CA GLN A 82 -20.85 1.41 13.56
C GLN A 82 -20.99 0.55 12.30
N LEU A 83 -21.77 -0.52 12.35
CA LEU A 83 -22.06 -1.38 11.19
C LEU A 83 -22.75 -0.58 10.09
N ARG A 84 -23.73 0.26 10.43
CA ARG A 84 -24.42 1.10 9.46
C ARG A 84 -23.48 2.12 8.81
N LYS A 85 -22.65 2.78 9.62
CA LYS A 85 -21.65 3.73 9.13
C LYS A 85 -20.61 3.06 8.23
N LEU A 86 -20.22 1.82 8.55
CA LEU A 86 -19.31 1.04 7.71
C LEU A 86 -19.93 0.74 6.35
N HIS A 87 -21.20 0.27 6.32
CA HIS A 87 -21.92 0.02 5.08
C HIS A 87 -22.03 1.28 4.22
N ASP A 88 -22.46 2.41 4.80
CA ASP A 88 -22.54 3.69 4.07
C ASP A 88 -21.17 4.13 3.51
N THR A 89 -20.08 3.83 4.23
CA THR A 89 -18.73 4.16 3.78
C THR A 89 -18.29 3.26 2.62
N ILE A 90 -18.61 1.97 2.70
CA ILE A 90 -18.30 1.00 1.65
C ILE A 90 -19.04 1.41 0.36
N GLU A 91 -20.35 1.66 0.42
CA GLU A 91 -21.14 2.06 -0.74
C GLU A 91 -20.58 3.32 -1.42
N ARG A 92 -20.26 4.36 -0.63
CA ARG A 92 -19.64 5.58 -1.19
C ARG A 92 -18.26 5.30 -1.80
N SER A 93 -17.45 4.46 -1.16
CA SER A 93 -16.12 4.12 -1.67
C SER A 93 -16.19 3.33 -2.98
N GLU A 94 -17.21 2.48 -3.15
CA GLU A 94 -17.45 1.75 -4.39
C GLU A 94 -17.87 2.70 -5.52
N GLU A 95 -18.76 3.66 -5.24
CA GLU A 95 -19.16 4.68 -6.20
C GLU A 95 -17.97 5.55 -6.65
N ASP A 96 -17.15 5.99 -5.69
CA ASP A 96 -15.94 6.78 -5.95
C ASP A 96 -14.90 5.99 -6.76
N PHE A 97 -14.71 4.71 -6.43
CA PHE A 97 -13.84 3.81 -7.17
C PHE A 97 -14.32 3.63 -8.61
N LEU A 98 -15.62 3.36 -8.80
CA LEU A 98 -16.20 3.19 -10.13
C LEU A 98 -16.13 4.48 -10.95
N ARG A 99 -16.34 5.64 -10.32
CA ARG A 99 -16.17 6.95 -10.98
C ARG A 99 -14.72 7.15 -11.41
N THR A 100 -13.77 6.88 -10.51
CA THR A 100 -12.34 7.02 -10.80
C THR A 100 -11.90 6.07 -11.91
N TYR A 101 -12.36 4.82 -11.86
CA TYR A 101 -12.09 3.83 -12.90
C TYR A 101 -12.65 4.23 -14.26
N LYS A 102 -13.90 4.73 -14.32
CA LYS A 102 -14.48 5.24 -15.56
C LYS A 102 -13.71 6.43 -16.10
N ASN A 103 -13.33 7.37 -15.24
CA ASN A 103 -12.52 8.51 -15.63
C ASN A 103 -11.15 8.07 -16.16
N LEU A 104 -10.47 7.16 -15.48
CA LEU A 104 -9.18 6.62 -15.93
C LEU A 104 -9.32 5.90 -17.27
N ARG A 105 -10.36 5.09 -17.44
CA ARG A 105 -10.64 4.41 -18.70
C ARG A 105 -10.91 5.40 -19.83
N HIS A 106 -11.72 6.42 -19.59
CA HIS A 106 -11.92 7.49 -20.56
C HIS A 106 -10.64 8.27 -20.85
N HIS A 107 -9.77 8.49 -19.86
CA HIS A 107 -8.46 9.09 -20.10
C HIS A 107 -7.57 8.18 -20.93
N VAL A 108 -7.50 6.88 -20.66
CA VAL A 108 -6.70 5.93 -21.45
C VAL A 108 -7.22 5.78 -22.88
N ASP A 109 -8.55 5.79 -23.06
CA ASP A 109 -9.19 5.67 -24.38
C ASP A 109 -9.19 7.01 -25.15
N SER A 110 -9.25 8.15 -24.46
CA SER A 110 -9.24 9.50 -25.05
C SER A 110 -7.84 10.09 -25.21
N ASP A 111 -6.87 9.65 -24.41
CA ASP A 111 -5.46 9.82 -24.75
C ASP A 111 -5.18 8.92 -25.93
N ALA A 112 -5.03 9.56 -27.09
CA ALA A 112 -4.13 9.13 -28.15
C ALA A 112 -2.65 9.08 -27.66
N GLY A 113 -2.44 8.56 -26.44
CA GLY A 113 -1.33 8.81 -25.53
C GLY A 113 -1.10 7.66 -24.53
N ALA A 114 -1.58 6.43 -24.82
CA ALA A 114 -0.65 5.31 -24.61
C ALA A 114 0.66 5.75 -25.27
N PRO A 115 1.81 5.83 -24.56
CA PRO A 115 3.03 6.40 -25.11
C PRO A 115 3.22 5.74 -26.46
N ARG A 116 3.01 6.52 -27.53
CA ARG A 116 2.86 5.94 -28.87
C ARG A 116 4.03 5.00 -29.01
N ARG A 117 3.76 3.70 -29.07
CA ARG A 117 4.80 2.71 -29.35
C ARG A 117 5.50 3.32 -30.54
N ASN A 118 6.76 3.70 -30.37
CA ASN A 118 7.44 4.46 -31.41
C ASN A 118 7.39 3.56 -32.65
N ASP A 119 6.53 3.89 -33.62
CA ASP A 119 6.07 2.92 -34.63
C ASP A 119 7.26 2.35 -35.42
N ALA A 120 8.34 3.13 -35.47
CA ALA A 120 9.65 2.75 -36.01
C ALA A 120 10.16 1.39 -35.50
N CYS A 121 9.97 1.07 -34.22
CA CYS A 121 10.49 -0.15 -33.60
C CYS A 121 9.41 -1.19 -33.27
N ALA A 122 8.13 -0.95 -33.66
CA ALA A 122 7.02 -1.84 -33.32
C ALA A 122 7.21 -3.27 -33.86
N HIS A 123 7.70 -3.41 -35.10
CA HIS A 123 7.97 -4.71 -35.72
C HIS A 123 9.03 -5.54 -34.95
N LEU A 124 10.02 -4.89 -34.34
CA LEU A 124 11.02 -5.54 -33.50
C LEU A 124 10.44 -5.94 -32.15
N ALA A 125 9.54 -5.13 -31.57
CA ALA A 125 8.83 -5.49 -30.35
C ALA A 125 8.01 -6.78 -30.55
N ASP A 126 7.28 -6.87 -31.67
CA ASP A 126 6.48 -8.05 -31.99
C ASP A 126 7.35 -9.29 -32.27
N SER A 127 8.54 -9.09 -32.85
CA SER A 127 9.54 -10.15 -33.05
C SER A 127 10.08 -10.68 -31.72
N VAL A 128 10.35 -9.81 -30.74
CA VAL A 128 10.77 -10.20 -29.39
C VAL A 128 9.69 -11.02 -28.69
N VAL A 129 8.45 -10.55 -28.73
CA VAL A 129 7.31 -11.25 -28.11
C VAL A 129 7.09 -12.60 -28.76
N THR A 130 7.12 -12.66 -30.10
CA THR A 130 6.99 -13.91 -30.85
C THR A 130 8.09 -14.90 -30.48
N CYS A 131 9.35 -14.45 -30.43
CA CYS A 131 10.46 -15.31 -30.06
C CYS A 131 10.29 -15.91 -28.66
N TYR A 132 9.88 -15.12 -27.66
CA TYR A 132 9.65 -15.64 -26.31
C TYR A 132 8.49 -16.62 -26.23
N ARG A 133 7.47 -16.46 -27.06
CA ARG A 133 6.35 -17.41 -27.15
C ARG A 133 6.79 -18.74 -27.76
N GLU A 134 7.70 -18.71 -28.74
CA GLU A 134 8.22 -19.91 -29.39
C GLU A 134 9.33 -20.60 -28.60
N ASN A 135 10.07 -19.85 -27.77
CA ASN A 135 11.22 -20.32 -27.00
C ASN A 135 11.01 -20.15 -25.49
N SER A 136 9.89 -20.63 -24.96
CA SER A 136 9.57 -20.54 -23.53
C SER A 136 10.59 -21.25 -22.64
N ASP A 137 11.15 -22.36 -23.12
CA ASP A 137 12.08 -23.20 -22.37
C ASP A 137 13.51 -22.67 -22.41
N ASN A 138 13.83 -21.83 -23.42
CA ASN A 138 15.14 -21.21 -23.56
C ASN A 138 15.05 -19.77 -24.09
N PRO A 139 14.64 -18.82 -23.24
CA PRO A 139 14.47 -17.41 -23.62
C PRO A 139 15.77 -16.72 -24.08
N LEU A 140 16.94 -17.29 -23.77
CA LEU A 140 18.23 -16.71 -24.15
C LEU A 140 18.46 -16.71 -25.66
N GLN A 141 17.76 -17.56 -26.42
CA GLN A 141 17.81 -17.53 -27.89
C GLN A 141 17.24 -16.23 -28.47
N CYS A 142 16.37 -15.54 -27.72
CA CYS A 142 15.77 -14.28 -28.14
C CYS A 142 16.66 -13.06 -27.94
N ARG A 143 17.89 -13.24 -27.46
CA ARG A 143 18.85 -12.15 -27.19
C ARG A 143 19.07 -11.25 -28.41
N THR A 144 19.15 -11.83 -29.60
CA THR A 144 19.35 -11.08 -30.85
C THR A 144 18.21 -10.10 -31.12
N TYR A 145 16.95 -10.57 -31.03
CA TYR A 145 15.76 -9.74 -31.20
C TYR A 145 15.66 -8.63 -30.13
N VAL A 146 15.98 -8.96 -28.87
CA VAL A 146 15.96 -7.99 -27.76
C VAL A 146 17.02 -6.90 -27.97
N THR A 147 18.22 -7.29 -28.43
CA THR A 147 19.31 -6.34 -28.70
C THR A 147 18.93 -5.40 -29.84
N ALA A 148 18.41 -5.93 -30.94
CA ALA A 148 17.95 -5.13 -32.07
C ALA A 148 16.83 -4.17 -31.69
N PHE A 149 15.84 -4.63 -30.91
CA PHE A 149 14.78 -3.76 -30.41
C PHE A 149 15.33 -2.63 -29.54
N ARG A 150 16.25 -2.94 -28.62
CA ARG A 150 16.91 -1.95 -27.76
C ARG A 150 17.66 -0.90 -28.58
N GLU A 151 18.44 -1.32 -29.57
CA GLU A 151 19.21 -0.42 -30.44
C GLU A 151 18.28 0.52 -31.22
N CYS A 152 17.21 -0.02 -31.82
CA CYS A 152 16.21 0.78 -32.52
C CYS A 152 15.58 1.83 -31.60
N VAL A 153 15.21 1.45 -30.38
CA VAL A 153 14.62 2.37 -29.41
C VAL A 153 15.61 3.49 -29.03
N LEU A 154 16.86 3.14 -28.75
CA LEU A 154 17.90 4.12 -28.44
C LEU A 154 18.16 5.09 -29.61
N GLU A 155 18.25 4.57 -30.84
CA GLU A 155 18.43 5.39 -32.02
C GLU A 155 17.22 6.33 -32.24
N SER A 156 16.01 5.83 -32.03
CA SER A 156 14.78 6.62 -32.16
C SER A 156 14.73 7.82 -31.20
N PHE A 157 15.25 7.65 -29.98
CA PHE A 157 15.37 8.76 -29.01
C PHE A 157 16.43 9.78 -29.45
N THR A 158 17.59 9.33 -29.95
CA THR A 158 18.63 10.26 -30.40
C THR A 158 18.22 11.08 -31.63
N LYS A 159 17.46 10.51 -32.56
CA LYS A 159 16.94 11.22 -33.74
C LYS A 159 15.87 12.26 -33.39
N ALA A 160 15.07 12.02 -32.36
CA ALA A 160 14.03 12.95 -31.91
C ALA A 160 14.59 14.22 -31.25
N HIS A 161 15.84 14.20 -30.79
CA HIS A 161 16.48 15.31 -30.07
C HIS A 161 17.51 16.11 -30.90
N GLN A 162 17.65 15.85 -32.20
CA GLN A 162 18.45 16.74 -33.04
C GLN A 162 17.65 18.00 -33.40
N PRO A 163 18.12 19.22 -33.01
CA PRO A 163 17.53 20.45 -33.51
C PRO A 163 17.81 20.57 -35.02
N LYS A 164 16.76 20.94 -35.76
CA LYS A 164 16.87 21.31 -37.19
C LYS A 164 17.73 22.54 -37.38
#